data_AF-A0A930A6V7-F1
#
_entry.id   AF-A0A930A6V7-F1
#
_cell.length_a   1.000
_cell.length_b   1.000
_cell.length_c   1.000
_cell.angle_alpha   90.00
_cell.angle_beta   90.00
_cell.angle_gamma   90.00
#
_symmetry.space_group_name_H-M   'P 1'
#
loop_
_entity.id
_entity.type
_entity.pdbx_description
1 polymer ?
#
loop_
_entity_poly.entity_id
_entity_poly.type
_entity_poly.pdbx_seq_one_letter_code
_entity_poly.pdbx_strand_id
1 'polypeptide(L)'
;MNDPYELLIESQDIQLIVTEGIVSGSKKLIETAIKKLKELLQRIINFIKEKIQAGSKAIKALLSKIKGRPREINTENSELKVLNISAATMIVQSMIDMHKEVNKIIGSIMSTDGDNTITFNAYKDAIDHCEDIYNKYHDDLMITYKNPSDLDVLKLGSLEDTISDTSRAVLTTIDRVTMIIKATKRIEEDGDIKKLLHNLVNIENNLMDMTRRLKMVQSHIESSLRVALKLQYGNK
;
A
#
# COMPACT_ATOMS: atom_id res chain seq x y z
N MET A 1 -17.70 -8.62 -6.53
CA MET A 1 -18.06 -7.38 -5.80
C MET A 1 -17.68 -7.65 -4.36
N ASN A 2 -16.81 -6.83 -3.78
CA ASN A 2 -16.58 -6.86 -2.34
C ASN A 2 -17.66 -6.01 -1.68
N ASP A 3 -18.24 -6.54 -0.62
CA ASP A 3 -19.37 -5.95 0.06
C ASP A 3 -18.93 -4.69 0.84
N PRO A 4 -19.44 -3.49 0.52
CA PRO A 4 -19.17 -2.28 1.31
C PRO A 4 -19.54 -2.43 2.80
N TYR A 5 -20.36 -3.44 3.15
CA TYR A 5 -20.70 -3.75 4.54
C TYR A 5 -19.52 -4.32 5.36
N GLU A 6 -18.52 -5.00 4.78
CA GLU A 6 -17.38 -5.52 5.57
C GLU A 6 -16.49 -4.40 6.14
N LEU A 7 -16.14 -3.40 5.31
CA LEU A 7 -15.36 -2.23 5.75
C LEU A 7 -16.14 -1.32 6.73
N LEU A 8 -17.47 -1.26 6.58
CA LEU A 8 -18.34 -0.50 7.48
C LEU A 8 -18.50 -1.15 8.85
N ILE A 9 -18.61 -2.49 8.93
CA ILE A 9 -18.64 -3.23 10.19
C ILE A 9 -17.30 -3.04 10.93
N GLU A 10 -16.18 -3.11 10.22
CA GLU A 10 -14.85 -2.89 10.80
C GLU A 10 -14.65 -1.45 11.32
N SER A 11 -15.27 -0.45 10.69
CA SER A 11 -15.27 0.95 11.17
C SER A 11 -16.09 1.15 12.46
N GLN A 12 -17.17 0.40 12.66
CA GLN A 12 -17.98 0.47 13.88
C GLN A 12 -17.27 -0.17 15.07
N ASP A 13 -16.54 -1.26 14.84
CA ASP A 13 -15.68 -1.89 15.86
C ASP A 13 -14.56 -0.93 16.34
N ILE A 14 -14.00 -0.12 15.43
CA ILE A 14 -13.00 0.92 15.79
C ILE A 14 -13.63 1.98 16.70
N GLN A 15 -14.83 2.46 16.40
CA GLN A 15 -15.54 3.44 17.24
C GLN A 15 -15.90 2.88 18.62
N LEU A 16 -16.31 1.61 18.69
CA LEU A 16 -16.62 0.97 19.97
C LEU A 16 -15.39 0.89 20.89
N ILE A 17 -14.23 0.51 20.34
CA ILE A 17 -12.98 0.35 21.10
C ILE A 17 -12.45 1.69 21.64
N VAL A 18 -12.54 2.77 20.85
CA VAL A 18 -12.13 4.11 21.30
C VAL A 18 -13.07 4.63 22.39
N THR A 19 -14.37 4.34 22.28
CA THR A 19 -15.37 4.80 23.25
C THR A 19 -15.26 4.03 24.57
N GLU A 20 -15.00 2.72 24.55
CA GLU A 20 -14.77 1.92 25.76
C GLU A 20 -13.42 2.24 26.45
N GLY A 21 -12.39 2.61 25.67
CA GLY A 21 -11.06 2.95 26.18
C GLY A 21 -10.96 4.31 26.89
N ILE A 22 -11.85 5.26 26.57
CA ILE A 22 -11.88 6.59 27.22
C ILE A 22 -12.64 6.54 28.56
N VAL A 23 -13.52 5.54 28.77
CA VAL A 23 -14.46 5.52 29.91
C VAL A 23 -13.94 4.77 31.15
N SER A 24 -12.83 4.02 31.11
CA SER A 24 -12.34 3.35 32.32
C SER A 24 -10.82 3.28 32.49
N GLY A 25 -10.34 3.81 33.61
CA GLY A 25 -8.92 3.88 34.02
C GLY A 25 -8.28 2.55 34.40
N SER A 26 -8.62 1.44 33.75
CA SER A 26 -8.05 0.11 34.06
C SER A 26 -6.97 -0.25 33.05
N LYS A 27 -5.69 -0.27 33.47
CA LYS A 27 -4.53 -0.70 32.65
C LYS A 27 -4.81 -2.00 31.85
N LYS A 28 -5.55 -2.93 32.45
CA LYS A 28 -5.98 -4.21 31.87
C LYS A 28 -6.97 -4.09 30.69
N LEU A 29 -7.86 -3.08 30.71
CA LEU A 29 -8.79 -2.79 29.63
C LEU A 29 -8.08 -2.10 28.45
N ILE A 30 -7.15 -1.20 28.74
CA ILE A 30 -6.25 -0.60 27.74
C ILE A 30 -5.40 -1.67 27.05
N GLU A 31 -4.82 -2.60 27.80
CA GLU A 31 -4.07 -3.73 27.23
C GLU A 31 -4.95 -4.63 26.34
N THR A 32 -6.20 -4.86 26.74
CA THR A 32 -7.18 -5.64 25.96
C THR A 32 -7.58 -4.92 24.67
N ALA A 33 -7.84 -3.60 24.73
CA ALA A 33 -8.13 -2.77 23.57
C ALA A 33 -6.95 -2.73 22.60
N ILE A 34 -5.72 -2.56 23.10
CA ILE A 34 -4.49 -2.62 22.31
C ILE A 34 -4.32 -3.99 21.64
N LYS A 35 -4.62 -5.08 22.34
CA LYS A 35 -4.55 -6.44 21.76
C LYS A 35 -5.57 -6.62 20.63
N LYS A 36 -6.82 -6.20 20.83
CA LYS A 36 -7.87 -6.27 19.80
C LYS A 36 -7.53 -5.40 18.58
N LEU A 37 -7.04 -4.18 18.79
CA LEU A 37 -6.58 -3.30 17.70
C LEU A 37 -5.45 -3.96 16.89
N LYS A 38 -4.50 -4.63 17.54
CA LYS A 38 -3.43 -5.36 16.85
C LYS A 38 -3.94 -6.56 16.05
N GLU A 39 -4.87 -7.32 16.61
CA GLU A 39 -5.49 -8.45 15.90
C GLU A 39 -6.26 -7.96 14.67
N LEU A 40 -6.96 -6.83 14.81
CA LEU A 40 -7.62 -6.15 13.69
C LEU A 40 -6.60 -5.67 12.64
N LEU A 41 -5.51 -5.01 13.04
CA LEU A 41 -4.44 -4.59 12.14
C LEU A 41 -3.82 -5.78 11.40
N GLN A 42 -3.56 -6.90 12.08
CA GLN A 42 -3.03 -8.10 11.44
C GLN A 42 -4.02 -8.71 10.43
N ARG A 43 -5.31 -8.70 10.74
CA ARG A 43 -6.36 -9.14 9.79
C ARG A 43 -6.43 -8.22 8.58
N ILE A 44 -6.37 -6.90 8.78
CA ILE A 44 -6.30 -5.90 7.70
C ILE A 44 -5.05 -6.15 6.84
N ILE A 45 -3.88 -6.37 7.45
CA ILE A 45 -2.65 -6.70 6.74
C ILE A 45 -2.86 -7.94 5.87
N ASN A 46 -3.35 -9.04 6.44
CA ASN A 46 -3.58 -10.30 5.72
C ASN A 46 -4.58 -10.13 4.58
N PHE A 47 -5.68 -9.42 4.84
CA PHE A 47 -6.67 -9.07 3.83
C PHE A 47 -6.04 -8.28 2.68
N ILE A 48 -5.23 -7.28 2.97
CA ILE A 48 -4.51 -6.50 1.96
C ILE A 48 -3.53 -7.41 1.19
N LYS A 49 -2.79 -8.32 1.86
CA LYS A 49 -1.90 -9.29 1.18
C LYS A 49 -2.68 -10.11 0.16
N GLU A 50 -3.81 -10.67 0.57
CA GLU A 50 -4.67 -11.49 -0.28
C GLU A 50 -5.23 -10.69 -1.45
N LYS A 51 -5.69 -9.44 -1.22
CA LYS A 51 -6.22 -8.58 -2.28
C LYS A 51 -5.15 -8.19 -3.29
N ILE A 52 -3.92 -7.91 -2.86
CA ILE A 52 -2.82 -7.59 -3.79
C ILE A 52 -2.48 -8.82 -4.65
N GLN A 53 -2.37 -10.00 -4.04
CA GLN A 53 -2.09 -11.23 -4.77
C GLN A 53 -3.22 -11.58 -5.76
N ALA A 54 -4.48 -11.45 -5.34
CA ALA A 54 -5.63 -11.69 -6.20
C ALA A 54 -5.68 -10.70 -7.37
N GLY A 55 -5.41 -9.41 -7.10
CA GLY A 55 -5.32 -8.38 -8.14
C GLY A 55 -4.23 -8.68 -9.15
N SER A 56 -3.04 -9.07 -8.67
CA SER A 56 -1.91 -9.43 -9.53
C SER A 56 -2.25 -10.62 -10.43
N LYS A 57 -2.89 -11.66 -9.89
CA LYS A 57 -3.38 -12.80 -10.69
C LYS A 57 -4.41 -12.38 -11.74
N ALA A 58 -5.35 -11.51 -11.37
CA ALA A 58 -6.36 -11.00 -12.30
C ALA A 58 -5.73 -10.19 -13.44
N ILE A 59 -4.77 -9.31 -13.13
CA ILE A 59 -4.03 -8.55 -14.14
C ILE A 59 -3.24 -9.47 -15.07
N LYS A 60 -2.52 -10.46 -14.54
CA LYS A 60 -1.79 -11.44 -15.36
C LYS A 60 -2.73 -12.22 -16.30
N ALA A 61 -3.94 -12.53 -15.84
CA ALA A 61 -4.98 -13.15 -16.67
C ALA A 61 -5.58 -12.20 -17.73
N LEU A 62 -5.62 -10.89 -17.48
CA LEU A 62 -6.02 -9.90 -18.50
C LEU A 62 -4.91 -9.71 -19.54
N LEU A 63 -3.66 -9.56 -19.09
CA LEU A 63 -2.49 -9.41 -19.95
C LEU A 63 -2.35 -10.59 -20.92
N SER A 64 -2.55 -11.84 -20.46
CA SER A 64 -2.47 -13.02 -21.32
C SER A 64 -3.55 -13.09 -22.40
N LYS A 65 -4.67 -12.37 -22.21
CA LYS A 65 -5.77 -12.28 -23.19
C LYS A 65 -5.55 -11.18 -24.21
N ILE A 66 -4.74 -10.17 -23.92
CA ILE A 66 -4.46 -9.07 -24.85
C ILE A 66 -3.42 -9.55 -25.86
N LYS A 67 -3.82 -9.69 -27.12
CA LYS A 67 -2.95 -10.18 -28.20
C LYS A 67 -2.63 -9.07 -29.21
N GLY A 68 -1.49 -8.39 -29.09
CA GLY A 68 -1.12 -7.29 -29.98
C GLY A 68 -1.57 -5.91 -29.48
N ARG A 69 -1.56 -4.90 -30.36
CA ARG A 69 -1.85 -3.50 -29.97
C ARG A 69 -3.37 -3.24 -29.88
N PRO A 70 -3.85 -2.48 -28.86
CA PRO A 70 -5.23 -2.00 -28.82
C PRO A 70 -5.58 -1.24 -30.10
N ARG A 71 -6.82 -1.38 -30.59
CA ARG A 71 -7.27 -0.67 -31.80
C ARG A 71 -7.39 0.82 -31.51
N GLU A 72 -7.07 1.62 -32.52
CA GLU A 72 -7.42 3.02 -32.56
C GLU A 72 -8.94 3.16 -32.78
N ILE A 73 -9.58 3.97 -31.96
CA ILE A 73 -11.01 4.33 -32.09
C ILE A 73 -11.08 5.84 -32.23
N ASN A 74 -12.13 6.32 -32.90
CA ASN A 74 -12.37 7.75 -33.04
C ASN A 74 -12.71 8.32 -31.65
N THR A 75 -11.76 9.03 -31.05
CA THR A 75 -11.73 9.37 -29.62
C THR A 75 -12.26 10.76 -29.28
N GLU A 76 -12.75 11.50 -30.28
CA GLU A 76 -13.25 12.88 -30.11
C GLU A 76 -14.38 13.00 -29.08
N ASN A 77 -15.07 11.89 -28.73
CA ASN A 77 -16.09 11.81 -27.67
C ASN A 77 -15.87 10.65 -26.66
N SER A 78 -14.62 10.20 -26.46
CA SER A 78 -14.34 9.06 -25.57
C SER A 78 -14.50 9.43 -24.09
N GLU A 79 -15.44 8.77 -23.39
CA GLU A 79 -15.55 8.80 -21.93
C GLU A 79 -14.63 7.79 -21.23
N LEU A 80 -13.83 7.03 -21.99
CA LEU A 80 -12.97 5.99 -21.43
C LEU A 80 -11.81 6.61 -20.65
N LYS A 81 -11.65 6.16 -19.40
CA LYS A 81 -10.53 6.54 -18.53
C LYS A 81 -9.49 5.43 -18.48
N VAL A 82 -8.22 5.81 -18.62
CA VAL A 82 -7.07 4.91 -18.51
C VAL A 82 -6.04 5.50 -17.54
N LEU A 83 -5.20 4.64 -16.98
CA LEU A 83 -4.19 5.01 -16.02
C LEU A 83 -3.16 5.93 -16.67
N ASN A 84 -2.88 7.05 -16.01
CA ASN A 84 -1.74 7.89 -16.30
C ASN A 84 -0.47 7.17 -15.83
N ILE A 85 0.17 6.45 -16.74
CA ILE A 85 1.36 5.63 -16.43
C ILE A 85 2.47 6.50 -15.82
N SER A 86 2.67 7.73 -16.30
CA SER A 86 3.71 8.62 -15.77
C SER A 86 3.45 8.99 -14.32
N ALA A 87 2.23 9.41 -13.99
CA ALA A 87 1.83 9.74 -12.61
C ALA A 87 1.95 8.50 -11.70
N ALA A 88 1.46 7.35 -12.17
CA ALA A 88 1.52 6.10 -11.43
C ALA A 88 2.96 5.65 -11.17
N THR A 89 3.86 5.77 -12.15
CA THR A 89 5.28 5.45 -11.98
C THR A 89 5.94 6.34 -10.94
N MET A 90 5.65 7.64 -10.91
CA MET A 90 6.18 8.55 -9.88
C MET A 90 5.74 8.12 -8.48
N ILE A 91 4.45 7.83 -8.31
CA ILE A 91 3.88 7.38 -7.03
C ILE A 91 4.50 6.04 -6.57
N VAL A 92 4.61 5.07 -7.48
CA VAL A 92 5.20 3.76 -7.14
C VAL A 92 6.69 3.90 -6.80
N GLN A 93 7.42 4.74 -7.53
CA GLN A 93 8.85 4.95 -7.29
C GLN A 93 9.11 5.61 -5.93
N SER A 94 8.33 6.64 -5.56
CA SER A 94 8.49 7.27 -4.25
C SER A 94 8.20 6.29 -3.10
N MET A 95 7.27 5.36 -3.29
CA MET A 95 7.02 4.29 -2.33
C MET A 95 8.19 3.31 -2.23
N ILE A 96 8.78 2.92 -3.35
CA ILE A 96 9.97 2.06 -3.35
C ILE A 96 11.10 2.72 -2.55
N ASP A 97 11.31 4.02 -2.74
CA ASP A 97 12.39 4.73 -2.06
C ASP A 97 12.12 4.92 -0.57
N MET A 98 10.88 5.21 -0.17
CA MET A 98 10.47 5.19 1.24
C MET A 98 10.69 3.81 1.87
N HIS A 99 10.31 2.73 1.19
CA HIS A 99 10.48 1.36 1.69
C HIS A 99 11.96 1.02 1.90
N LYS A 100 12.86 1.46 1.02
CA LYS A 100 14.30 1.26 1.18
C LYS A 100 14.82 1.88 2.47
N GLU A 101 14.45 3.13 2.77
CA GLU A 101 14.88 3.80 4.02
C GLU A 101 14.34 3.10 5.26
N VAL A 102 13.07 2.66 5.23
CA VAL A 102 12.51 1.84 6.32
C VAL A 102 13.31 0.54 6.48
N ASN A 103 13.62 -0.15 5.39
CA ASN A 103 14.31 -1.44 5.46
C ASN A 103 15.73 -1.30 6.02
N LYS A 104 16.41 -0.16 5.81
CA LYS A 104 17.69 0.15 6.47
C LYS A 104 17.53 0.26 7.97
N ILE A 105 16.53 1.01 8.46
CA ILE A 105 16.24 1.16 9.89
C ILE A 105 15.97 -0.20 10.53
N ILE A 106 15.13 -1.03 9.90
CA ILE A 106 14.82 -2.37 10.40
C ILE A 106 16.04 -3.28 10.38
N GLY A 107 16.88 -3.18 9.33
CA GLY A 107 18.17 -3.88 9.26
C GLY A 107 19.09 -3.51 10.43
N SER A 108 19.26 -2.22 10.71
CA SER A 108 20.08 -1.74 11.83
C SER A 108 19.57 -2.22 13.19
N ILE A 109 18.25 -2.18 13.43
CA ILE A 109 17.66 -2.65 14.70
C ILE A 109 17.87 -4.16 14.91
N MET A 110 17.86 -4.94 13.82
CA MET A 110 18.04 -6.39 13.87
C MET A 110 19.52 -6.82 13.82
N SER A 111 20.44 -5.90 13.57
CA SER A 111 21.88 -6.19 13.53
C SER A 111 22.40 -6.50 14.93
N THR A 112 23.19 -7.57 15.03
CA THR A 112 23.99 -7.89 16.23
C THR A 112 25.33 -7.17 16.25
N ASP A 113 25.74 -6.61 15.11
CA ASP A 113 27.02 -5.91 14.95
C ASP A 113 26.78 -4.44 15.28
N GLY A 114 27.26 -4.03 16.46
CA GLY A 114 26.87 -2.82 17.22
C GLY A 114 27.10 -1.44 16.60
N ASP A 115 27.05 -1.28 15.28
CA ASP A 115 27.01 0.04 14.63
C ASP A 115 25.59 0.63 14.71
N ASN A 116 25.21 1.01 15.94
CA ASN A 116 23.83 1.29 16.36
C ASN A 116 23.40 2.75 16.20
N THR A 117 23.85 3.44 15.15
CA THR A 117 23.35 4.80 14.91
C THR A 117 22.03 4.77 14.13
N ILE A 118 20.94 4.42 14.80
CA ILE A 118 19.59 4.45 14.21
C ILE A 118 19.20 5.91 14.00
N THR A 119 19.20 6.36 12.74
CA THR A 119 18.75 7.71 12.37
C THR A 119 17.41 7.63 11.63
N PHE A 120 16.40 8.31 12.18
CA PHE A 120 15.06 8.35 11.58
C PHE A 120 14.86 9.52 10.62
N ASN A 121 15.87 10.39 10.44
CA ASN A 121 15.76 11.59 9.62
C ASN A 121 15.60 11.24 8.13
N ALA A 122 16.44 10.36 7.59
CA ALA A 122 16.33 9.91 6.20
C ALA A 122 14.96 9.25 5.91
N TYR A 123 14.41 8.54 6.88
CA TYR A 123 13.06 7.98 6.79
C TYR A 123 11.96 9.05 6.78
N LYS A 124 12.07 10.08 7.63
CA LYS A 124 11.13 11.21 7.63
C LYS A 124 11.15 11.94 6.30
N ASP A 125 12.34 12.28 5.81
CA ASP A 125 12.52 12.96 4.52
C ASP A 125 11.92 12.12 3.37
N ALA A 126 12.10 10.79 3.42
CA ALA A 126 11.55 9.88 2.41
C ALA A 126 10.01 9.77 2.47
N ILE A 127 9.41 9.86 3.67
CA ILE A 127 7.95 9.91 3.81
C ILE A 127 7.41 11.22 3.29
N ASP A 128 7.97 12.34 3.73
CA ASP A 128 7.51 13.67 3.34
C ASP A 128 7.57 13.79 1.80
N HIS A 129 8.66 13.30 1.20
CA HIS A 129 8.76 13.21 -0.26
C HIS A 129 7.71 12.28 -0.88
N CYS A 130 7.45 11.10 -0.30
CA CYS A 130 6.43 10.19 -0.79
C CYS A 130 5.02 10.78 -0.71
N GLU A 131 4.71 11.55 0.35
CA GLU A 131 3.46 12.26 0.51
C GLU A 131 3.32 13.40 -0.51
N ASP A 132 4.37 14.19 -0.71
CA ASP A 132 4.38 15.27 -1.70
C ASP A 132 4.12 14.74 -3.12
N ILE A 133 4.79 13.65 -3.49
CA ILE A 133 4.58 12.99 -4.79
C ILE A 133 3.15 12.46 -4.89
N TYR A 134 2.63 11.81 -3.85
CA TYR A 134 1.26 11.31 -3.86
C TYR A 134 0.25 12.45 -4.04
N ASN A 135 0.32 13.48 -3.20
CA ASN A 135 -0.58 14.63 -3.25
C ASN A 135 -0.53 15.32 -4.61
N LYS A 136 0.65 15.43 -5.22
CA LYS A 136 0.83 16.03 -6.55
C LYS A 136 0.16 15.25 -7.68
N TYR A 137 0.14 13.92 -7.61
CA TYR A 137 -0.22 13.07 -8.76
C TYR A 137 -1.51 12.26 -8.58
N HIS A 138 -2.05 12.14 -7.36
CA HIS A 138 -3.17 11.25 -7.08
C HIS A 138 -4.45 11.59 -7.85
N ASP A 139 -4.78 12.88 -7.99
CA ASP A 139 -5.95 13.35 -8.75
C ASP A 139 -5.80 13.11 -10.26
N ASP A 140 -4.57 13.09 -10.76
CA ASP A 140 -4.23 12.91 -12.18
C ASP A 140 -3.93 11.45 -12.56
N LEU A 141 -4.22 10.50 -11.66
CA LEU A 141 -3.97 9.07 -11.89
C LEU A 141 -4.76 8.48 -13.05
N MET A 142 -5.90 9.08 -13.40
CA MET A 142 -6.77 8.61 -14.48
C MET A 142 -6.97 9.71 -15.53
N ILE A 143 -6.47 9.47 -16.73
CA ILE A 143 -6.63 10.38 -17.87
C ILE A 143 -7.72 9.87 -18.81
N THR A 144 -8.32 10.79 -19.57
CA THR A 144 -9.21 10.41 -20.67
C THR A 144 -8.37 9.81 -21.80
N TYR A 145 -8.74 8.61 -22.25
CA TYR A 145 -8.12 7.94 -23.38
C TYR A 145 -8.42 8.70 -24.68
N LYS A 146 -7.37 9.21 -25.33
CA LYS A 146 -7.45 9.97 -26.58
C LYS A 146 -6.79 9.24 -27.74
N ASN A 147 -5.77 8.44 -27.49
CA ASN A 147 -5.07 7.72 -28.56
C ASN A 147 -4.43 6.43 -28.02
N PRO A 148 -4.02 5.49 -28.90
CA PRO A 148 -3.44 4.22 -28.48
C PRO A 148 -2.20 4.33 -27.59
N SER A 149 -1.45 5.44 -27.64
CA SER A 149 -0.24 5.63 -26.81
C SER A 149 -0.56 5.93 -25.33
N ASP A 150 -1.78 6.40 -25.04
CA ASP A 150 -2.27 6.58 -23.67
C ASP A 150 -2.47 5.23 -22.95
N LEU A 151 -2.48 4.11 -23.70
CA LEU A 151 -2.74 2.76 -23.20
C LEU A 151 -1.63 1.79 -23.62
N ASP A 152 -0.48 1.94 -22.97
CA ASP A 152 0.67 1.06 -23.16
C ASP A 152 0.57 -0.19 -22.26
N VAL A 153 0.01 -1.27 -22.81
CA VAL A 153 -0.20 -2.55 -22.12
C VAL A 153 1.10 -3.15 -21.58
N LEU A 154 2.23 -2.97 -22.28
CA LEU A 154 3.51 -3.51 -21.83
C LEU A 154 4.00 -2.77 -20.59
N LYS A 155 3.95 -1.44 -20.60
CA LYS A 155 4.30 -0.62 -19.42
C LYS A 155 3.37 -0.89 -18.25
N LEU A 156 2.07 -1.09 -18.48
CA LEU A 156 1.11 -1.50 -17.45
C LEU A 156 1.49 -2.85 -16.81
N GLY A 157 1.94 -3.81 -17.62
CA GLY A 157 2.43 -5.09 -17.12
C GLY A 157 3.71 -4.96 -16.28
N SER A 158 4.70 -4.21 -16.77
CA SER A 158 5.94 -3.96 -16.01
C SER A 158 5.70 -3.19 -14.71
N LEU A 159 4.77 -2.24 -14.71
CA LEU A 159 4.38 -1.50 -13.52
C LEU A 159 3.68 -2.42 -12.51
N GLU A 160 2.81 -3.33 -12.96
CA GLU A 160 2.19 -4.33 -12.09
C GLU A 160 3.21 -5.26 -11.45
N ASP A 161 4.18 -5.78 -12.21
CA ASP A 161 5.22 -6.63 -11.63
C ASP A 161 6.02 -5.87 -10.56
N THR A 162 6.34 -4.60 -10.82
CA THR A 162 6.99 -3.69 -9.85
C THR A 162 6.14 -3.50 -8.59
N ILE A 163 4.84 -3.26 -8.72
CA ILE A 163 3.90 -3.11 -7.60
C ILE A 163 3.82 -4.42 -6.80
N SER A 164 3.73 -5.56 -7.47
CA SER A 164 3.61 -6.88 -6.84
C SER A 164 4.84 -7.22 -6.01
N ASP A 165 6.03 -6.97 -6.55
CA ASP A 165 7.30 -7.20 -5.85
C ASP A 165 7.50 -6.23 -4.69
N THR A 166 7.22 -4.94 -4.89
CA THR A 166 7.29 -3.92 -3.83
C THR A 166 6.32 -4.24 -2.71
N SER A 167 5.08 -4.61 -3.03
CA SER A 167 4.07 -4.97 -2.04
C SER A 167 4.52 -6.17 -1.20
N ARG A 168 5.08 -7.21 -1.84
CA ARG A 168 5.61 -8.38 -1.11
C ARG A 168 6.73 -7.97 -0.14
N ALA A 169 7.62 -7.08 -0.58
CA ALA A 169 8.73 -6.59 0.24
C ALA A 169 8.23 -5.76 1.43
N VAL A 170 7.31 -4.82 1.20
CA VAL A 170 6.67 -3.98 2.24
C VAL A 170 5.97 -4.85 3.28
N LEU A 171 5.15 -5.81 2.84
CA LEU A 171 4.44 -6.73 3.72
C LEU A 171 5.39 -7.58 4.58
N THR A 172 6.53 -7.99 4.02
CA THR A 172 7.58 -8.69 4.78
C THR A 172 8.21 -7.77 5.83
N THR A 173 8.45 -6.51 5.51
CA THR A 173 8.97 -5.51 6.45
C THR A 173 7.97 -5.20 7.56
N ILE A 174 6.68 -5.11 7.26
CA ILE A 174 5.61 -4.96 8.27
C ILE A 174 5.69 -6.11 9.26
N ASP A 175 5.73 -7.38 8.81
CA ASP A 175 5.81 -8.53 9.71
C ASP A 175 7.04 -8.45 10.65
N ARG A 176 8.19 -7.98 10.13
CA ARG A 176 9.42 -7.75 10.92
C ARG A 176 9.24 -6.64 11.95
N VAL A 177 8.67 -5.49 11.56
CA VAL A 177 8.38 -4.37 12.45
C VAL A 177 7.45 -4.81 13.58
N THR A 178 6.37 -5.53 13.25
CA THR A 178 5.44 -6.07 14.24
C THR A 178 6.14 -7.01 15.23
N MET A 179 7.09 -7.83 14.77
CA MET A 179 7.89 -8.70 15.62
C MET A 179 8.78 -7.92 16.59
N ILE A 180 9.49 -6.90 16.09
CA ILE A 180 10.33 -6.02 16.91
C ILE A 180 9.48 -5.31 17.98
N ILE A 181 8.36 -4.70 17.59
CA ILE A 181 7.41 -4.04 18.51
C ILE A 181 6.98 -4.99 19.64
N LYS A 182 6.70 -6.26 19.32
CA LYS A 182 6.32 -7.28 20.31
C LYS A 182 7.47 -7.64 21.27
N ALA A 183 8.71 -7.69 20.78
CA ALA A 183 9.88 -7.98 21.59
C ALA A 183 10.22 -6.82 22.53
N THR A 184 10.26 -5.59 22.01
CA THR A 184 10.59 -4.36 22.74
C THR A 184 9.61 -4.09 23.90
N LYS A 185 8.32 -4.39 23.71
CA LYS A 185 7.28 -4.24 24.77
C LYS A 185 7.47 -5.17 25.97
N ARG A 186 8.30 -6.21 25.89
CA ARG A 186 8.55 -7.13 27.03
C ARG A 186 9.64 -6.62 27.97
N ILE A 187 10.26 -5.48 27.66
CA ILE A 187 11.45 -4.94 28.32
C ILE A 187 11.13 -3.60 29.00
N GLU A 188 9.88 -3.37 29.47
CA GLU A 188 9.45 -2.06 29.98
C GLU A 188 10.30 -1.59 31.16
N GLU A 189 11.04 -0.47 30.99
CA GLU A 189 11.29 0.56 32.04
C GLU A 189 12.03 1.84 31.54
N ASP A 190 12.64 1.87 30.34
CA ASP A 190 13.44 3.02 29.86
C ASP A 190 12.71 3.99 28.90
N GLY A 191 13.00 5.29 28.97
CA GLY A 191 12.49 6.35 28.09
C GLY A 191 12.95 6.22 26.63
N ASP A 192 14.17 5.73 26.38
CA ASP A 192 14.67 5.54 25.01
C ASP A 192 13.93 4.40 24.29
N ILE A 193 13.58 3.34 25.03
CA ILE A 193 12.76 2.22 24.55
C ILE A 193 11.36 2.70 24.13
N LYS A 194 10.76 3.64 24.88
CA LYS A 194 9.45 4.22 24.53
C LYS A 194 9.51 5.04 23.24
N LYS A 195 10.58 5.83 23.05
CA LYS A 195 10.78 6.63 21.83
C LYS A 195 10.98 5.74 20.60
N LEU A 196 11.78 4.68 20.72
CA LEU A 196 11.95 3.68 19.67
C LEU A 196 10.62 3.01 19.31
N LEU A 197 9.84 2.60 20.32
CA LEU A 197 8.54 1.97 20.13
C LEU A 197 7.55 2.89 19.39
N HIS A 198 7.51 4.17 19.73
CA HIS A 198 6.67 5.14 19.04
C HIS A 198 7.04 5.26 17.55
N ASN A 199 8.34 5.37 17.24
CA ASN A 199 8.79 5.46 15.86
C ASN A 199 8.48 4.19 15.06
N LEU A 200 8.62 3.01 15.66
CA LEU A 200 8.29 1.73 15.01
C LEU A 200 6.80 1.60 14.69
N VAL A 201 5.91 2.08 15.58
CA VAL A 201 4.47 2.13 15.31
C VAL A 201 4.16 3.06 14.14
N ASN A 202 4.81 4.23 14.08
CA ASN A 202 4.64 5.14 12.95
C ASN A 202 5.13 4.52 11.63
N ILE A 203 6.26 3.79 11.66
CA ILE A 203 6.75 3.02 10.50
C ILE A 203 5.72 1.99 10.05
N GLU A 204 5.19 1.19 10.97
CA GLU A 204 4.18 0.18 10.65
C GLU A 204 2.95 0.81 9.96
N ASN A 205 2.45 1.93 10.49
CA ASN A 205 1.32 2.66 9.94
C ASN A 205 1.60 3.19 8.52
N ASN A 206 2.76 3.79 8.31
CA ASN A 206 3.12 4.35 7.00
C ASN A 206 3.31 3.24 5.95
N LEU A 207 3.92 2.10 6.32
CA LEU A 207 4.01 0.93 5.43
C LEU A 207 2.62 0.36 5.08
N MET A 208 1.68 0.33 6.04
CA MET A 208 0.31 -0.10 5.77
C MET A 208 -0.38 0.85 4.78
N ASP A 209 -0.19 2.16 4.93
CA ASP A 209 -0.77 3.14 4.03
C ASP A 209 -0.19 3.06 2.62
N MET A 210 1.14 2.89 2.49
CA MET A 210 1.78 2.59 1.19
C MET A 210 1.15 1.39 0.52
N THR A 211 0.89 0.32 1.28
CA THR A 211 0.30 -0.91 0.74
C THR A 211 -1.11 -0.65 0.17
N ARG A 212 -1.90 0.23 0.80
CA ARG A 212 -3.21 0.67 0.29
C ARG A 212 -3.07 1.47 -1.01
N ARG A 213 -2.13 2.41 -1.07
CA ARG A 213 -1.89 3.22 -2.28
C ARG A 213 -1.37 2.40 -3.45
N LEU A 214 -0.46 1.44 -3.22
CA LEU A 214 -0.03 0.46 -4.23
C LEU A 214 -1.21 -0.36 -4.76
N LYS A 215 -2.11 -0.79 -3.86
CA LYS A 215 -3.32 -1.52 -4.24
C LYS A 215 -4.28 -0.68 -5.09
N MET A 216 -4.39 0.61 -4.81
CA MET A 216 -5.17 1.54 -5.63
C MET A 216 -4.61 1.65 -7.05
N VAL A 217 -3.29 1.87 -7.20
CA VAL A 217 -2.64 1.91 -8.53
C VAL A 217 -2.85 0.59 -9.28
N GLN A 218 -2.69 -0.55 -8.60
CA GLN A 218 -2.99 -1.87 -9.17
C GLN A 218 -4.44 -1.98 -9.68
N SER A 219 -5.41 -1.44 -8.95
CA SER A 219 -6.81 -1.43 -9.40
C SER A 219 -7.01 -0.59 -10.67
N HIS A 220 -6.27 0.52 -10.82
CA HIS A 220 -6.31 1.35 -12.02
C HIS A 220 -5.61 0.70 -13.22
N ILE A 221 -4.55 -0.08 -13.00
CA ILE A 221 -3.96 -0.96 -14.02
C ILE A 221 -5.02 -1.94 -14.52
N GLU A 222 -5.70 -2.64 -13.62
CA GLU A 222 -6.74 -3.60 -13.99
C GLU A 222 -7.85 -2.95 -14.84
N SER A 223 -8.35 -1.78 -14.42
CA SER A 223 -9.34 -1.00 -15.18
C SER A 223 -8.84 -0.62 -16.57
N SER A 224 -7.59 -0.20 -16.69
CA SER A 224 -6.98 0.17 -17.98
C SER A 224 -6.84 -1.03 -18.92
N LEU A 225 -6.47 -2.20 -18.38
CA LEU A 225 -6.41 -3.44 -19.17
C LEU A 225 -7.79 -3.93 -19.61
N ARG A 226 -8.84 -3.69 -18.81
CA ARG A 226 -10.22 -3.95 -19.23
C ARG A 226 -10.62 -3.03 -20.39
N VAL A 227 -10.21 -1.76 -20.36
CA VAL A 227 -10.36 -0.86 -21.52
C VAL A 227 -9.61 -1.43 -22.72
N ALA A 228 -8.36 -1.86 -22.57
CA ALA A 228 -7.57 -2.43 -23.67
C ALA A 228 -8.28 -3.63 -24.34
N LEU A 229 -8.82 -4.55 -23.55
CA LEU A 229 -9.62 -5.68 -24.06
C LEU A 229 -10.87 -5.21 -24.79
N LYS A 230 -11.58 -4.21 -24.25
CA LYS A 230 -12.76 -3.62 -24.91
C LYS A 230 -12.38 -3.00 -26.25
N LEU A 231 -11.26 -2.30 -26.35
CA LEU A 231 -10.78 -1.71 -27.60
C LEU A 231 -10.33 -2.76 -28.62
N GLN A 232 -9.76 -3.87 -28.13
CA GLN A 232 -9.27 -4.93 -28.99
C GLN A 232 -10.39 -5.81 -29.56
N TYR A 233 -11.40 -6.14 -28.74
CA TYR A 233 -12.43 -7.12 -29.07
C TYR A 233 -13.85 -6.53 -29.18
N GLY A 234 -14.04 -5.26 -28.80
CA GLY A 234 -15.30 -4.54 -28.91
C GLY A 234 -15.56 -4.07 -30.34
N ASN A 235 -16.05 -5.00 -31.15
CA ASN A 235 -17.03 -4.85 -32.23
C ASN A 235 -17.30 -6.26 -32.77
N LYS A 236 -18.01 -7.06 -31.96
CA LYS A 236 -18.82 -8.18 -32.41
C LYS A 236 -20.22 -7.97 -31.85
#